data_AF-A0A1H1P8X1-F1
#
_entry.id   AF-A0A1H1P8X1-F1
#
_cell.length_a   1.000
_cell.length_b   1.000
_cell.length_c   1.000
_cell.angle_alpha   90.00
_cell.angle_beta   90.00
_cell.angle_gamma   90.00
#
_symmetry.space_group_name_H-M   'P 1'
#
loop_
_entity.id
_entity.type
_entity.pdbx_description
1 polymer ?
#
loop_
_entity_poly.entity_id
_entity_poly.type
_entity_poly.pdbx_seq_one_letter_code
_entity_poly.pdbx_strand_id
1 'polypeptide(L)'
;MKNKPRRSNSYRDSSKALVLVLFILLVIVVRTFSKTSNVLGKSSESGIGTQSLGTQRFVIVNSTDDFTLGLTRISGYFESTPPFEINPHGEIAVEVPTIALAITRCSVYYDVISQDSEVIGTFSVVMANRVGILGQSRFESLNINAPLSTTVEYVKLPDRGVEYPLMTISASN
;
A
#
# COMPACT_ATOMS: atom_id res chain seq x y z
N MET A 1 23.97 -46.99 -60.18
CA MET A 1 24.36 -45.71 -59.53
C MET A 1 23.32 -45.41 -58.45
N LYS A 2 23.71 -45.33 -57.16
CA LYS A 2 22.81 -45.04 -56.03
C LYS A 2 23.29 -43.77 -55.34
N ASN A 3 22.55 -42.68 -55.46
CA ASN A 3 22.82 -41.43 -54.74
C ASN A 3 21.99 -41.40 -53.45
N LYS A 4 22.67 -41.34 -52.30
CA LYS A 4 22.05 -41.21 -50.97
C LYS A 4 22.21 -39.75 -50.51
N PRO A 5 21.14 -38.98 -50.31
CA PRO A 5 21.28 -37.61 -49.81
C PRO A 5 21.65 -37.60 -48.33
N ARG A 6 22.68 -36.81 -47.99
CA ARG A 6 23.03 -36.41 -46.61
C ARG A 6 21.95 -35.48 -46.08
N ARG A 7 21.24 -35.88 -45.02
CA ARG A 7 20.47 -34.96 -44.17
C ARG A 7 21.42 -34.34 -43.15
N SER A 8 21.61 -33.03 -43.21
CA SER A 8 22.24 -32.25 -42.15
C SER A 8 21.18 -31.92 -41.08
N ASN A 9 21.41 -32.39 -39.85
CA ASN A 9 20.58 -32.04 -38.70
C ASN A 9 20.93 -30.63 -38.21
N SER A 10 20.19 -29.63 -38.67
CA SER A 10 20.23 -28.25 -38.19
C SER A 10 19.39 -28.06 -36.92
N TYR A 11 19.74 -28.77 -35.83
CA TYR A 11 19.06 -28.61 -34.53
C TYR A 11 19.93 -27.98 -33.44
N ARG A 12 21.23 -27.75 -33.73
CA ARG A 12 22.20 -27.27 -32.74
C ARG A 12 22.24 -25.74 -32.58
N ASP A 13 21.74 -24.99 -33.56
CA ASP A 13 21.66 -23.52 -33.48
C ASP A 13 20.30 -23.02 -32.97
N SER A 14 19.29 -23.90 -32.90
CA SER A 14 17.92 -23.54 -32.49
C SER A 14 17.79 -23.25 -30.99
N SER A 15 18.63 -23.86 -30.14
CA SER A 15 18.57 -23.66 -28.69
C SER A 15 19.04 -22.27 -28.27
N LYS A 16 20.07 -21.73 -28.96
CA LYS A 16 20.57 -20.37 -28.72
C LYS A 16 19.53 -19.31 -29.10
N ALA A 17 18.84 -19.52 -30.22
CA ALA A 17 17.75 -18.65 -30.65
C ALA A 17 16.58 -18.67 -29.65
N LEU A 18 16.21 -19.85 -29.14
CA LEU A 18 15.13 -19.98 -28.16
C LEU A 18 15.46 -19.28 -26.84
N VAL A 19 16.67 -19.44 -26.32
CA VAL A 19 17.12 -18.75 -25.09
C VAL A 19 17.11 -17.23 -25.28
N LEU A 20 17.54 -16.74 -26.45
CA LEU A 20 17.53 -15.31 -26.76
C LEU A 20 16.10 -14.75 -26.78
N VAL A 21 15.15 -15.46 -27.41
CA VAL A 21 13.74 -15.07 -27.44
C VAL A 21 13.15 -15.05 -26.03
N LEU A 22 13.43 -16.07 -25.22
CA LEU A 22 12.93 -16.14 -23.84
C LEU A 22 13.49 -15.01 -22.98
N PHE A 23 14.78 -14.67 -23.16
CA PHE A 23 15.43 -13.57 -22.45
C PHE A 23 14.86 -12.21 -22.86
N ILE A 24 14.65 -11.97 -24.16
CA ILE A 24 14.03 -10.72 -24.65
C ILE A 24 12.60 -10.59 -24.11
N LEU A 25 11.81 -11.66 -24.13
CA LEU A 25 10.46 -11.67 -23.56
C LEU A 25 10.49 -11.37 -22.06
N LEU A 26 11.42 -11.97 -21.31
CA LEU A 26 11.59 -11.71 -19.88
C LEU A 26 11.96 -10.24 -19.63
N VAL A 27 12.89 -9.67 -20.41
CA VAL A 27 13.29 -8.27 -20.27
C VAL A 27 12.14 -7.33 -20.60
N ILE A 28 11.34 -7.62 -21.63
CA ILE A 28 10.14 -6.84 -21.96
C ILE A 28 9.14 -6.91 -20.81
N VAL A 29 8.82 -8.12 -20.30
CA VAL A 29 7.94 -8.32 -19.14
C VAL A 29 8.45 -7.49 -17.95
N VAL A 30 9.70 -7.67 -17.54
CA VAL A 30 10.29 -6.93 -16.41
C VAL A 30 10.25 -5.42 -16.65
N ARG A 31 10.54 -4.92 -17.86
CA ARG A 31 10.49 -3.48 -18.17
C ARG A 31 9.07 -2.92 -18.21
N THR A 32 8.10 -3.70 -18.67
CA THR A 32 6.67 -3.31 -18.68
C THR A 32 6.09 -3.28 -17.27
N PHE A 33 6.52 -4.19 -16.38
CA PHE A 33 6.05 -4.25 -14.99
C PHE A 33 6.88 -3.37 -14.02
N SER A 34 8.09 -2.95 -14.38
CA SER A 34 8.95 -2.09 -13.53
C SER A 34 8.70 -0.58 -13.71
N LYS A 35 7.63 -0.17 -14.38
CA LYS A 35 7.36 1.27 -14.57
C LYS A 35 6.75 1.84 -13.29
N THR A 36 7.61 2.16 -12.33
CA THR A 36 7.27 2.97 -11.16
C THR A 36 6.82 4.35 -11.65
N SER A 37 5.51 4.58 -11.62
CA SER A 37 4.92 5.89 -11.84
C SER A 37 5.19 6.77 -10.62
N ASN A 38 6.23 7.60 -10.69
CA ASN A 38 6.28 8.85 -9.92
C ASN A 38 5.30 9.82 -10.58
N VAL A 39 4.01 9.76 -10.24
CA VAL A 39 3.07 10.81 -10.60
C VAL A 39 2.21 11.18 -9.40
N LEU A 40 2.42 12.43 -9.01
CA LEU A 40 1.72 13.22 -8.02
C LEU A 40 0.27 13.49 -8.46
N GLY A 41 -0.68 13.23 -7.56
CA GLY A 41 -1.94 13.98 -7.50
C GLY A 41 -3.10 13.55 -8.40
N LYS A 42 -4.05 12.85 -7.77
CA LYS A 42 -5.52 12.81 -8.01
C LYS A 42 -6.11 12.44 -9.39
N SER A 43 -7.12 11.58 -9.23
CA SER A 43 -8.36 11.40 -10.01
C SER A 43 -8.29 10.72 -11.37
N SER A 44 -8.98 9.57 -11.38
CA SER A 44 -9.95 9.11 -12.38
C SER A 44 -9.47 8.85 -13.80
N GLU A 45 -9.66 7.59 -14.17
CA GLU A 45 -9.73 7.02 -15.52
C GLU A 45 -8.42 6.67 -16.26
N SER A 46 -8.37 5.36 -16.54
CA SER A 46 -7.77 4.72 -17.71
C SER A 46 -6.25 4.59 -17.75
N GLY A 47 -5.79 3.39 -17.37
CA GLY A 47 -4.42 2.95 -17.62
C GLY A 47 -4.15 1.54 -17.13
N ILE A 48 -4.63 0.54 -17.90
CA ILE A 48 -4.40 -0.91 -17.74
C ILE A 48 -5.10 -1.49 -16.50
N GLY A 49 -6.09 -2.36 -16.74
CA GLY A 49 -6.95 -2.95 -15.71
C GLY A 49 -6.22 -3.73 -14.63
N THR A 50 -5.76 -3.04 -13.58
CA THR A 50 -5.53 -3.63 -12.28
C THR A 50 -6.89 -3.77 -11.61
N GLN A 51 -7.47 -4.97 -11.69
CA GLN A 51 -8.72 -5.27 -10.98
C GLN A 51 -8.49 -5.06 -9.48
N SER A 52 -9.14 -4.06 -8.89
CA SER A 52 -9.23 -3.95 -7.42
C SER A 52 -9.98 -5.19 -6.92
N LEU A 53 -9.36 -5.96 -6.04
CA LEU A 53 -9.92 -7.20 -5.50
C LEU A 53 -10.73 -6.96 -4.20
N GLY A 54 -10.90 -5.69 -3.82
CA GLY A 54 -11.51 -5.25 -2.56
C GLY A 54 -10.62 -4.25 -1.84
N THR A 55 -10.88 -4.00 -0.56
CA THR A 55 -10.08 -3.10 0.27
C THR A 55 -9.59 -3.79 1.53
N GLN A 56 -8.52 -3.24 2.09
CA GLN A 56 -8.13 -3.48 3.46
C GLN A 56 -8.43 -2.23 4.29
N ARG A 57 -9.17 -2.44 5.38
CA ARG A 57 -9.42 -1.42 6.39
C ARG A 57 -8.21 -1.25 7.31
N PHE A 58 -7.92 -0.01 7.65
CA PHE A 58 -7.02 0.42 8.72
C PHE A 58 -7.79 1.36 9.62
N VAL A 59 -7.70 1.18 10.93
CA VAL A 59 -8.39 2.05 11.90
C VAL A 59 -7.37 2.84 12.70
N ILE A 60 -7.60 4.14 12.83
CA ILE A 60 -6.82 5.03 13.68
C ILE A 60 -7.77 5.57 14.73
N VAL A 61 -7.47 5.30 16.01
CA VAL A 61 -8.24 5.76 17.16
C VAL A 61 -7.42 6.80 17.89
N ASN A 62 -8.01 7.97 18.11
CA ASN A 62 -7.47 8.99 18.99
C ASN A 62 -8.03 8.77 20.40
N SER A 63 -7.25 8.15 21.28
CA SER A 63 -7.60 7.93 22.70
C SER A 63 -6.97 8.97 23.63
N THR A 64 -6.63 10.15 23.11
CA THR A 64 -6.22 11.30 23.92
C THR A 64 -7.45 12.03 24.45
N ASP A 65 -7.29 12.75 25.57
CA ASP A 65 -8.33 13.61 26.14
C ASP A 65 -8.27 15.04 25.56
N ASP A 66 -7.05 15.52 25.27
CA ASP A 66 -6.79 16.95 25.04
C ASP A 66 -6.24 17.26 23.64
N PHE A 67 -6.06 16.25 22.78
CA PHE A 67 -5.47 16.45 21.45
C PHE A 67 -6.45 16.09 20.34
N THR A 68 -6.57 16.98 19.36
CA THR A 68 -7.24 16.72 18.09
C THR A 68 -6.18 16.43 17.02
N LEU A 69 -6.43 15.44 16.16
CA LEU A 69 -5.57 15.15 15.02
C LEU A 69 -6.17 15.80 13.77
N GLY A 70 -5.58 16.90 13.30
CA GLY A 70 -6.00 17.60 12.10
C GLY A 70 -5.28 17.08 10.85
N LEU A 71 -6.00 16.44 9.94
CA LEU A 71 -5.45 15.88 8.70
C LEU A 71 -4.94 17.00 7.79
N THR A 72 -3.62 17.07 7.62
CA THR A 72 -2.98 18.04 6.73
C THR A 72 -2.75 17.49 5.34
N ARG A 73 -2.47 16.18 5.24
CA ARG A 73 -2.19 15.53 3.96
C ARG A 73 -2.53 14.06 3.98
N ILE A 74 -3.03 13.58 2.85
CA ILE A 74 -3.13 12.16 2.52
C ILE A 74 -2.54 11.93 1.13
N SER A 75 -1.88 10.79 0.92
CA SER A 75 -1.28 10.43 -0.36
C SER A 75 -1.20 8.92 -0.56
N GLY A 76 -1.02 8.47 -1.80
CA GLY A 76 -1.01 7.05 -2.15
C GLY A 76 -2.41 6.54 -2.50
N TYR A 77 -2.66 5.26 -2.21
CA TYR A 77 -3.88 4.54 -2.59
C TYR A 77 -4.91 4.56 -1.46
N PHE A 78 -6.08 5.14 -1.69
CA PHE A 78 -7.21 5.13 -0.76
C PHE A 78 -8.52 5.28 -1.53
N GLU A 79 -9.62 4.69 -1.04
CA GLU A 79 -10.92 4.75 -1.73
C GLU A 79 -11.75 5.99 -1.38
N SER A 80 -11.70 6.43 -0.13
CA SER A 80 -12.44 7.60 0.35
C SER A 80 -11.54 8.53 1.13
N THR A 81 -11.73 9.84 0.94
CA THR A 81 -11.06 10.85 1.77
C THR A 81 -11.55 10.70 3.21
N PRO A 82 -10.66 10.45 4.20
CA PRO A 82 -11.07 10.39 5.60
C PRO A 82 -11.52 11.78 6.09
N PRO A 83 -12.24 11.85 7.23
CA PRO A 83 -12.55 13.11 7.88
C PRO A 83 -11.29 13.97 8.08
N PHE A 84 -11.47 15.29 8.03
CA PHE A 84 -10.37 16.24 8.22
C PHE A 84 -9.82 16.25 9.64
N GLU A 85 -10.56 15.76 10.63
CA GLU A 85 -10.16 15.78 12.03
C GLU A 85 -10.55 14.49 12.74
N ILE A 86 -9.71 14.06 13.69
CA ILE A 86 -10.01 13.01 14.66
C ILE A 86 -10.01 13.66 16.05
N ASN A 87 -11.20 13.95 16.56
CA ASN A 87 -11.39 14.52 17.89
C ASN A 87 -10.90 13.54 18.99
N PRO A 88 -10.69 14.03 20.22
CA PRO A 88 -10.53 13.18 21.40
C PRO A 88 -11.59 12.07 21.45
N HIS A 89 -11.14 10.84 21.76
CA HIS A 89 -11.93 9.60 21.72
C HIS A 89 -12.58 9.26 20.36
N GLY A 90 -12.19 9.95 19.29
CA GLY A 90 -12.67 9.70 17.94
C GLY A 90 -11.90 8.58 17.25
N GLU A 91 -12.50 8.03 16.20
CA GLU A 91 -11.85 7.05 15.31
C GLU A 91 -12.15 7.34 13.85
N ILE A 92 -11.25 6.89 12.99
CA ILE A 92 -11.48 6.87 11.55
C ILE A 92 -11.08 5.51 10.97
N ALA A 93 -11.72 5.15 9.87
CA ALA A 93 -11.34 4.03 9.02
C ALA A 93 -10.81 4.54 7.69
N VAL A 94 -9.66 4.03 7.26
CA VAL A 94 -9.08 4.27 5.94
C VAL A 94 -9.08 2.95 5.18
N GLU A 95 -9.70 2.95 4.00
CA GLU A 95 -9.78 1.81 3.11
C GLU A 95 -8.68 1.92 2.04
N VAL A 96 -7.72 0.99 2.08
CA VAL A 96 -6.62 0.90 1.12
C VAL A 96 -6.92 -0.22 0.11
N PRO A 97 -7.03 0.08 -1.20
CA PRO A 97 -7.45 -0.91 -2.18
C PRO A 97 -6.45 -2.06 -2.32
N THR A 98 -6.95 -3.26 -2.55
CA THR A 98 -6.16 -4.46 -2.79
C THR A 98 -5.93 -4.62 -4.28
N ILE A 99 -4.66 -4.58 -4.70
CA ILE A 99 -4.26 -4.82 -6.09
C ILE A 99 -3.51 -6.15 -6.17
N ALA A 100 -3.90 -7.00 -7.12
CA ALA A 100 -3.27 -8.30 -7.34
C ALA A 100 -1.74 -8.18 -7.49
N LEU A 101 -1.00 -8.96 -6.72
CA LEU A 101 0.48 -9.04 -6.77
C LEU A 101 1.22 -7.72 -6.48
N ALA A 102 0.55 -6.74 -5.86
CA ALA A 102 1.14 -5.45 -5.51
C ALA A 102 0.91 -5.12 -4.03
N ILE A 103 1.84 -4.34 -3.46
CA ILE A 103 1.67 -3.71 -2.15
C ILE A 103 1.17 -2.29 -2.39
N THR A 104 -0.06 -2.01 -1.99
CA THR A 104 -0.62 -0.66 -2.02
C THR A 104 -0.33 0.04 -0.70
N ARG A 105 -0.03 1.33 -0.77
CA ARG A 105 0.30 2.15 0.40
C ARG A 105 -0.50 3.42 0.43
N CYS A 106 -0.96 3.80 1.62
CA CYS A 106 -1.56 5.09 1.91
C CYS A 106 -0.76 5.77 3.02
N SER A 107 -0.37 7.02 2.83
CA SER A 107 0.30 7.81 3.86
C SER A 107 -0.62 8.92 4.33
N VAL A 108 -0.80 9.04 5.63
CA VAL A 108 -1.57 10.11 6.28
C VAL A 108 -0.67 10.94 7.17
N TYR A 109 -0.92 12.24 7.20
CA TYR A 109 -0.17 13.24 7.94
C TYR A 109 -1.18 14.13 8.69
N TYR A 110 -0.94 14.28 9.98
CA TYR A 110 -1.77 15.04 10.90
C TYR A 110 -0.92 16.07 11.63
N ASP A 111 -1.49 17.24 11.85
CA ASP A 111 -1.09 18.15 12.91
C ASP A 111 -1.73 17.68 14.22
N VAL A 112 -1.00 17.79 15.31
CA VAL A 112 -1.49 17.51 16.67
C VAL A 112 -1.85 18.85 17.28
N ILE A 113 -3.14 19.03 17.57
CA ILE A 113 -3.72 20.31 17.98
C ILE A 113 -4.16 20.18 19.45
N SER A 114 -3.74 21.11 20.30
CA SER A 114 -4.17 21.16 21.71
C SER A 114 -5.61 21.69 21.85
N GLN A 115 -6.19 21.58 23.05
CA GLN A 115 -7.48 22.19 23.38
C GLN A 115 -7.50 23.71 23.13
N ASP A 116 -6.37 24.39 23.28
CA ASP A 116 -6.22 25.82 23.00
C ASP A 116 -6.12 26.14 21.50
N SER A 117 -6.33 25.15 20.62
CA SER A 117 -6.22 25.25 19.16
C SER A 117 -4.81 25.57 18.65
N GLU A 118 -3.78 25.26 19.44
CA GLU A 118 -2.38 25.40 19.02
C GLU A 118 -1.85 24.10 18.41
N VAL A 119 -1.12 24.21 17.30
CA VAL A 119 -0.39 23.06 16.72
C VAL A 119 0.87 22.81 17.55
N ILE A 120 0.85 21.74 18.34
CA ILE A 120 1.95 21.36 19.23
C ILE A 120 2.90 20.35 18.61
N GLY A 121 2.56 19.81 17.44
CA GLY A 121 3.33 18.74 16.84
C GLY A 121 2.72 18.14 15.58
N THR A 122 3.33 17.05 15.12
CA THR A 122 2.87 16.31 13.94
C THR A 122 2.89 14.80 14.18
N PHE A 123 1.99 14.10 13.51
CA PHE A 123 1.88 12.65 13.51
C PHE A 123 1.70 12.17 12.07
N SER A 124 2.46 11.16 11.66
CA SER A 124 2.27 10.54 10.34
C SER A 124 2.53 9.05 10.36
N VAL A 125 1.80 8.34 9.51
CA VAL A 125 1.88 6.88 9.41
C VAL A 125 1.59 6.42 7.98
N VAL A 126 2.23 5.33 7.57
CA VAL A 126 1.96 4.64 6.31
C VAL A 126 1.14 3.39 6.58
N MET A 127 0.06 3.18 5.84
CA MET A 127 -0.73 1.96 5.83
C MET A 127 -0.32 1.14 4.62
N ALA A 128 0.19 -0.07 4.83
CA ALA A 128 0.60 -0.96 3.76
C ALA A 128 -0.34 -2.16 3.68
N ASN A 129 -1.10 -2.25 2.60
CA ASN A 129 -1.95 -3.38 2.31
C ASN A 129 -1.16 -4.45 1.54
N ARG A 130 -1.09 -5.65 2.12
CA ARG A 130 -0.35 -6.81 1.62
C ARG A 130 -1.29 -8.00 1.62
N VAL A 131 -1.26 -8.79 0.55
CA VAL A 131 -2.14 -9.97 0.40
C VAL A 131 -1.34 -11.20 -0.04
N GLY A 132 -1.72 -12.36 0.49
CA GLY A 132 -1.16 -13.66 0.14
C GLY A 132 0.32 -13.77 0.52
N ILE A 133 1.16 -14.11 -0.46
CA ILE A 133 2.61 -14.31 -0.26
C ILE A 133 3.36 -13.04 0.16
N LEU A 134 2.75 -11.86 0.02
CA LEU A 134 3.35 -10.57 0.37
C LEU A 134 3.28 -10.26 1.88
N GLY A 135 2.57 -11.09 2.65
CA GLY A 135 2.38 -10.97 4.09
C GLY A 135 1.07 -10.32 4.49
N GLN A 136 0.96 -9.97 5.78
CA GLN A 136 -0.21 -9.32 6.37
C GLN A 136 -0.12 -7.78 6.25
N SER A 137 -1.26 -7.15 6.02
CA SER A 137 -1.43 -5.70 6.03
C SER A 137 -1.10 -5.09 7.40
N ARG A 138 -0.45 -3.93 7.43
CA ARG A 138 0.05 -3.32 8.68
C ARG A 138 0.32 -1.83 8.54
N PHE A 139 0.46 -1.16 9.68
CA PHE A 139 1.08 0.16 9.71
C PHE A 139 2.61 0.03 9.52
N GLU A 140 3.17 0.87 8.66
CA GLU A 140 4.59 1.04 8.35
C GLU A 140 4.98 2.50 8.66
N SER A 141 6.27 2.73 8.91
CA SER A 141 6.88 4.07 9.03
C SER A 141 6.05 5.08 9.83
N LEU A 142 6.23 5.04 11.15
CA LEU A 142 5.62 5.96 12.09
C LEU A 142 6.58 7.11 12.39
N ASN A 143 6.07 8.35 12.31
CA ASN A 143 6.79 9.54 12.76
C ASN A 143 5.89 10.36 13.67
N ILE A 144 6.36 10.59 14.90
CA ILE A 144 5.68 11.35 15.94
C ILE A 144 6.62 12.44 16.40
N ASN A 145 6.19 13.69 16.25
CA ASN A 145 6.84 14.86 16.82
C ASN A 145 5.81 15.62 17.63
N ALA A 146 5.33 14.99 18.70
CA ALA A 146 4.28 15.46 19.61
C ALA A 146 4.33 14.59 20.88
N PRO A 147 3.71 15.00 22.00
CA PRO A 147 3.61 14.20 23.22
C PRO A 147 2.56 13.07 23.06
N LEU A 148 2.79 12.19 22.09
CA LEU A 148 1.91 11.08 21.75
C LEU A 148 2.66 9.75 21.83
N SER A 149 1.94 8.69 22.15
CA SER A 149 2.35 7.30 22.05
C SER A 149 1.37 6.52 21.19
N THR A 150 1.81 5.40 20.64
CA THR A 150 0.95 4.55 19.79
C THR A 150 1.06 3.09 20.17
N THR A 151 -0.07 2.40 20.08
CA THR A 151 -0.17 0.94 20.18
C THR A 151 -0.84 0.41 18.92
N VAL A 152 -0.37 -0.72 18.39
CA VAL A 152 -0.96 -1.37 17.22
C VAL A 152 -1.42 -2.76 17.59
N GLU A 153 -2.66 -3.08 17.23
CA GLU A 153 -3.27 -4.39 17.40
C GLU A 153 -4.02 -4.85 16.15
N TYR A 154 -4.40 -6.12 16.11
CA TYR A 154 -5.20 -6.70 15.04
C TYR A 154 -6.56 -7.10 15.60
N VAL A 155 -7.62 -6.49 15.05
CA VAL A 155 -8.99 -6.71 15.51
C VAL A 155 -9.74 -7.56 14.49
N LYS A 156 -10.44 -8.59 14.96
CA LYS A 156 -11.29 -9.45 14.12
C LYS A 156 -12.66 -8.82 13.93
N LEU A 157 -13.11 -8.70 12.68
CA LEU A 157 -14.49 -8.36 12.39
C LEU A 157 -15.42 -9.51 12.82
N PRO A 158 -16.49 -9.23 13.60
CA PRO A 158 -17.38 -10.26 14.15
C PRO A 158 -17.99 -11.18 13.09
N ASP A 159 -18.25 -10.64 11.91
CA ASP A 159 -19.09 -11.28 10.89
C ASP A 159 -18.29 -11.92 9.74
N ARG A 160 -16.97 -11.67 9.68
CA ARG A 160 -16.13 -12.10 8.53
C ARG A 160 -14.85 -12.83 8.92
N GLY A 161 -14.48 -12.82 10.20
CA GLY A 161 -13.20 -13.39 10.65
C GLY A 161 -11.95 -12.74 10.05
N VAL A 162 -12.12 -11.64 9.29
CA VAL A 162 -11.04 -10.87 8.71
C VAL A 162 -10.48 -9.94 9.78
N GLU A 163 -9.17 -10.02 9.98
CA GLU A 163 -8.43 -9.12 10.86
C GLU A 163 -8.09 -7.81 10.15
N TYR A 164 -8.15 -6.70 10.87
CA TYR A 164 -7.62 -5.43 10.40
C TYR A 164 -6.69 -4.81 11.44
N PRO A 165 -5.65 -4.10 10.98
CA PRO A 165 -4.77 -3.34 11.86
C PRO A 165 -5.51 -2.12 12.43
N LEU A 166 -5.46 -1.99 13.76
CA LEU A 166 -5.94 -0.85 14.52
C LEU A 166 -4.75 -0.19 15.21
N MET A 167 -4.66 1.14 15.09
CA MET A 167 -3.67 1.95 15.79
C MET A 167 -4.39 2.85 16.79
N THR A 168 -4.02 2.72 18.06
CA THR A 168 -4.50 3.59 19.14
C THR A 168 -3.42 4.61 19.47
N ILE A 169 -3.79 5.89 19.42
CA ILE A 169 -2.96 7.03 19.79
C ILE A 169 -3.35 7.47 21.20
N SER A 170 -2.40 7.63 22.09
CA SER A 170 -2.60 8.13 23.45
C SER A 170 -1.60 9.24 23.78
N ALA A 171 -1.85 10.04 24.81
CA ALA A 171 -0.86 11.00 25.28
C ALA A 171 0.36 10.24 25.86
N SER A 172 1.56 10.77 25.66
CA SER A 172 2.76 10.29 26.37
C SER A 172 2.89 11.03 27.69
N ASN A 173 3.01 10.30 28.80
CA ASN A 173 3.35 10.85 30.11
C ASN A 173 4.81 11.35 30.17
#